data_AF-A0A1B8H742-F1
#
_entry.id   AF-A0A1B8H742-F1
#
_cell.length_a   1.000
_cell.length_b   1.000
_cell.length_c   1.000
_cell.angle_alpha   90.00
_cell.angle_beta   90.00
_cell.angle_gamma   90.00
#
_symmetry.space_group_name_H-M   'P 1'
#
loop_
_entity.id
_entity.type
_entity.pdbx_description
1 polymer ?
#
loop_
_entity_poly.entity_id
_entity_poly.type
_entity_poly.pdbx_seq_one_letter_code
_entity_poly.pdbx_strand_id
1 'polypeptide(L)'
;MLNAHKLLTSQNDYFILVGKNGSGKSRLLHDLAEDLHNSGYNTITVSNTLFDKFEVHPQSLYYSYIGSKLGRNFPAQAIKNTLSTESPKKVSHIFSVLNHIGYEQKIGIKVKFRKKFKDAIRYSTNAFDDYYPIFF
;
A
#
# COMPACT_ATOMS: atom_id res chain seq x y z
N MET A 1 21.42 23.21 8.62
CA MET A 1 20.88 22.04 7.91
C MET A 1 19.35 22.08 7.95
N LEU A 2 18.67 21.43 7.01
CA LEU A 2 17.20 21.25 7.03
C LEU A 2 16.83 20.34 8.22
N ASN A 3 15.74 20.63 8.92
CA ASN A 3 15.21 19.83 10.04
C ASN A 3 13.67 19.89 10.06
N ALA A 4 13.02 19.07 10.89
CA ALA A 4 11.57 18.96 10.95
C ALA A 4 10.88 20.31 11.25
N HIS A 5 11.38 21.08 12.21
CA HIS A 5 10.83 22.40 12.53
C HIS A 5 10.86 23.33 11.29
N LYS A 6 11.99 23.40 10.58
CA LYS A 6 12.10 24.25 9.38
C LYS A 6 11.18 23.81 8.25
N LEU A 7 10.89 22.51 8.13
CA LEU A 7 9.89 22.01 7.19
C LEU A 7 8.49 22.50 7.57
N LEU A 8 8.12 22.34 8.84
CA LEU A 8 6.78 22.64 9.34
C LEU A 8 6.46 24.14 9.36
N THR A 9 7.46 25.00 9.59
CA THR A 9 7.27 26.46 9.63
C THR A 9 7.58 27.14 8.31
N SER A 10 7.92 26.40 7.25
CA SER A 10 8.23 27.01 5.97
C SER A 10 6.98 27.51 5.26
N GLN A 11 7.15 28.53 4.44
CA GLN A 11 6.13 28.93 3.45
C GLN A 11 6.21 28.08 2.17
N ASN A 12 7.25 27.25 2.01
CA ASN A 12 7.41 26.39 0.84
C ASN A 12 6.83 24.99 1.11
N ASP A 13 6.12 24.44 0.13
CA ASP A 13 5.52 23.10 0.23
C ASP A 13 6.45 21.97 -0.24
N TYR A 14 7.55 22.29 -0.92
CA TYR A 14 8.47 21.31 -1.48
C TYR A 14 9.94 21.68 -1.25
N PHE A 15 10.75 20.63 -1.04
CA PHE A 15 12.17 20.75 -0.79
C PHE A 15 12.93 19.72 -1.61
N ILE A 16 14.02 20.15 -2.24
CA ILE A 16 14.88 19.28 -3.04
C ILE A 16 16.25 19.21 -2.37
N LEU A 17 16.68 17.99 -2.03
CA LEU A 17 17.97 17.75 -1.41
C LEU A 17 19.00 17.30 -2.45
N VAL A 18 19.94 18.18 -2.79
CA VAL A 18 21.00 17.93 -3.79
C VAL A 18 22.37 17.84 -3.11
N GLY A 19 23.23 16.94 -3.58
CA GLY A 19 24.57 16.75 -3.04
C GLY A 19 25.27 15.54 -3.64
N LYS A 20 26.59 15.43 -3.44
CA LYS A 20 27.40 14.30 -3.94
C LYS A 20 26.94 12.96 -3.36
N ASN A 21 27.22 11.87 -4.06
CA ASN A 21 27.00 10.53 -3.49
C ASN A 21 27.82 10.36 -2.21
N GLY A 22 27.23 9.73 -1.19
CA GLY A 22 27.85 9.62 0.13
C GLY A 22 27.71 10.87 1.03
N SER A 23 27.14 11.98 0.56
CA SER A 23 27.01 13.22 1.36
C SER A 23 25.94 13.17 2.47
N GLY A 24 25.42 11.98 2.81
CA GLY A 24 24.42 11.81 3.88
C GLY A 24 22.96 12.10 3.49
N LYS A 25 22.62 12.33 2.21
CA LYS A 25 21.24 12.69 1.79
C LYS A 25 20.17 11.71 2.28
N SER A 26 20.37 10.42 2.03
CA SER A 26 19.43 9.37 2.46
C SER A 26 19.35 9.25 3.98
N ARG A 27 20.42 9.60 4.69
CA ARG A 27 20.42 9.61 6.14
C ARG A 27 19.59 10.79 6.67
N LEU A 28 19.80 11.99 6.13
CA LEU A 28 19.01 13.17 6.48
C LEU A 28 17.51 12.97 6.20
N LEU A 29 17.16 12.37 5.06
CA LEU A 29 15.75 12.07 4.73
C LEU A 29 15.13 11.06 5.70
N HIS A 30 15.90 10.05 6.14
CA HIS A 30 15.45 9.12 7.18
C HIS A 30 15.24 9.83 8.52
N ASP A 31 16.24 10.60 8.98
CA ASP A 31 16.15 11.31 10.26
C ASP A 31 14.94 12.28 10.27
N LEU A 32 14.70 13.01 9.17
CA LEU A 32 13.52 13.87 9.01
C LEU A 32 12.20 13.10 9.08
N ALA A 33 12.13 11.92 8.48
CA ALA A 33 10.92 11.11 8.49
C ALA A 33 10.60 10.59 9.90
N GLU A 34 11.62 10.14 10.63
CA GLU A 34 11.47 9.72 12.03
C GLU A 34 11.09 10.90 12.93
N ASP A 35 11.72 12.06 12.78
CA ASP A 35 11.39 13.25 13.56
C ASP A 35 9.92 13.69 13.38
N LEU A 36 9.45 13.73 12.12
CA LEU A 36 8.05 14.07 11.81
C LEU A 36 7.09 13.02 12.35
N HIS A 37 7.41 11.73 12.18
CA HIS A 37 6.63 10.64 12.72
C HIS A 37 6.49 10.72 14.25
N ASN A 38 7.62 10.86 14.95
CA ASN A 38 7.69 10.93 16.41
C ASN A 38 6.97 12.18 16.95
N SER A 39 6.89 13.23 16.15
CA SER A 39 6.12 14.45 16.46
C SER A 39 4.61 14.29 16.19
N GLY A 40 4.14 13.12 15.76
CA GLY A 40 2.73 12.82 15.53
C GLY A 40 2.20 13.19 14.14
N TYR A 41 3.08 13.57 13.20
CA TYR A 41 2.65 13.90 11.83
C TYR A 41 2.49 12.66 10.97
N ASN A 42 1.43 12.66 10.16
CA ASN A 42 1.24 11.69 9.09
C ASN A 42 2.41 11.76 8.10
N THR A 43 3.23 10.72 8.10
CA THR A 43 4.48 10.66 7.35
C THR A 43 4.43 9.47 6.39
N ILE A 44 4.64 9.74 5.10
CA ILE A 44 4.74 8.70 4.08
C ILE A 44 6.16 8.76 3.51
N THR A 45 6.89 7.65 3.62
CA THR A 45 8.23 7.52 3.03
C THR A 45 8.16 6.62 1.81
N VAL A 46 8.77 7.05 0.71
CA VAL A 46 8.78 6.31 -0.56
C VAL A 46 10.22 6.08 -1.01
N SER A 47 10.54 4.84 -1.36
CA SER A 47 11.87 4.45 -1.82
C SER A 47 11.81 3.53 -3.03
N ASN A 48 12.60 3.87 -4.05
CA ASN A 48 12.77 3.06 -5.26
C ASN A 48 14.03 2.18 -5.22
N THR A 49 14.70 2.05 -4.06
CA THR A 49 15.92 1.25 -3.91
C THR A 49 15.78 0.20 -2.81
N LEU A 50 16.56 -0.87 -2.92
CA LEU A 50 16.69 -1.93 -1.90
C LEU A 50 17.52 -1.48 -0.69
N PHE A 51 18.35 -0.46 -0.87
CA PHE A 51 19.34 -0.02 0.11
C PHE A 51 18.95 1.26 0.85
N ASP A 52 17.65 1.55 0.92
CA ASP A 52 17.20 2.74 1.64
C ASP A 52 17.39 2.62 3.16
N LYS A 53 17.41 3.78 3.80
CA LYS A 53 17.64 3.94 5.24
C LYS A 53 16.34 4.05 6.04
N PHE A 54 15.16 4.01 5.40
CA PHE A 54 13.88 4.20 6.09
C PHE A 54 13.52 2.99 6.93
N GLU A 55 12.95 3.22 8.11
CA GLU A 55 12.42 2.13 8.93
C GLU A 55 11.00 1.77 8.47
N VAL A 56 10.57 0.57 8.85
CA VAL A 56 9.19 0.13 8.72
C VAL A 56 8.59 0.12 10.12
N HIS A 57 7.45 0.77 10.29
CA HIS A 57 6.74 0.86 11.56
C HIS A 57 5.37 0.15 11.47
N PRO A 58 5.30 -1.19 11.62
CA PRO A 58 4.08 -1.96 11.33
C PRO A 58 2.88 -1.60 12.22
N GLN A 59 3.14 -1.08 13.42
CA GLN A 59 2.11 -0.72 14.41
C GLN A 59 1.75 0.77 14.36
N SER A 60 2.44 1.57 13.54
CA SER A 60 2.19 3.00 13.47
C SER A 60 0.95 3.31 12.65
N LEU A 61 0.09 4.16 13.20
CA LEU A 61 -1.08 4.70 12.49
C LEU A 61 -0.72 5.93 11.64
N TYR A 62 0.45 6.53 11.89
CA TYR A 62 0.86 7.82 11.32
C TYR A 62 2.09 7.70 10.43
N TYR A 63 2.64 6.50 10.26
CA TYR A 63 3.80 6.27 9.39
C TYR A 63 3.52 5.16 8.40
N SER A 64 3.68 5.47 7.11
CA SER A 64 3.57 4.49 6.03
C SER A 64 4.86 4.49 5.21
N TYR A 65 5.54 3.35 5.18
CA TYR A 65 6.63 3.12 4.26
C TYR A 65 6.11 2.49 2.97
N ILE A 66 6.63 2.92 1.83
CA ILE A 66 6.40 2.32 0.52
C ILE A 66 7.77 2.09 -0.12
N GLY A 67 8.16 0.83 -0.20
CA GLY A 67 9.41 0.48 -0.85
C GLY A 67 9.67 -1.01 -0.84
N SER A 68 10.83 -1.35 -1.33
CA SER A 68 11.23 -2.73 -1.62
C SER A 68 11.30 -3.64 -0.38
N LYS A 69 11.48 -3.09 0.83
CA LYS A 69 11.47 -3.86 2.10
C LYS A 69 10.13 -4.56 2.37
N LEU A 70 9.03 -4.11 1.75
CA LEU A 70 7.71 -4.76 1.87
C LEU A 70 7.58 -6.01 0.99
N GLY A 71 8.57 -6.26 0.13
CA GLY A 71 8.62 -7.41 -0.75
C GLY A 71 7.72 -7.29 -1.98
N ARG A 72 7.92 -8.24 -2.91
CA ARG A 72 7.29 -8.24 -4.24
C ARG A 72 5.76 -8.37 -4.22
N ASN A 73 5.21 -8.88 -3.13
CA ASN A 73 3.77 -9.10 -2.98
C ASN A 73 3.02 -7.86 -2.48
N PHE A 74 3.73 -6.80 -2.08
CA PHE A 74 3.11 -5.60 -1.51
C PHE A 74 2.05 -4.97 -2.42
N PRO A 75 2.27 -4.75 -3.73
CA PRO A 75 1.23 -4.18 -4.60
C PRO A 75 -0.05 -5.04 -4.62
N ALA A 76 0.11 -6.36 -4.70
CA ALA A 76 -1.03 -7.28 -4.69
C ALA A 76 -1.75 -7.28 -3.34
N GLN A 77 -1.03 -7.14 -2.22
CA GLN A 77 -1.63 -7.01 -0.89
C GLN A 77 -2.35 -5.66 -0.74
N ALA A 78 -1.76 -4.56 -1.20
CA ALA A 78 -2.38 -3.24 -1.17
C ALA A 78 -3.72 -3.22 -1.92
N ILE A 79 -3.77 -3.80 -3.13
CA ILE A 79 -5.01 -3.92 -3.90
C ILE A 79 -6.03 -4.77 -3.14
N LYS A 80 -5.64 -5.93 -2.63
CA LYS A 80 -6.53 -6.81 -1.86
C LYS A 80 -7.08 -6.11 -0.62
N ASN A 81 -6.25 -5.39 0.13
CA ASN A 81 -6.65 -4.68 1.32
C ASN A 81 -7.65 -3.57 0.99
N THR A 82 -7.42 -2.83 -0.09
CA THR A 82 -8.35 -1.78 -0.53
C THR A 82 -9.67 -2.37 -1.06
N LEU A 83 -9.67 -3.56 -1.67
CA LEU A 83 -10.91 -4.25 -2.05
C LEU A 83 -11.65 -4.90 -0.87
N SER A 84 -10.93 -5.19 0.22
CA SER A 84 -11.50 -5.80 1.42
C SER A 84 -12.08 -4.78 2.40
N THR A 85 -12.05 -3.48 2.07
CA THR A 85 -12.65 -2.43 2.88
C THR A 85 -14.14 -2.28 2.59
N GLU A 86 -14.92 -1.94 3.61
CA GLU A 86 -16.36 -1.64 3.45
C GLU A 86 -16.61 -0.25 2.83
N SER A 87 -15.57 0.59 2.71
CA SER A 87 -15.70 1.95 2.22
C SER A 87 -15.77 2.01 0.69
N PRO A 88 -16.93 2.36 0.08
CA PRO A 88 -17.06 2.39 -1.38
C PRO A 88 -16.15 3.44 -2.02
N LYS A 89 -15.88 4.54 -1.30
CA LYS A 89 -14.96 5.61 -1.74
C LYS A 89 -13.52 5.12 -1.87
N LYS A 90 -13.05 4.28 -0.95
CA LYS A 90 -11.69 3.72 -1.03
C LYS A 90 -11.57 2.75 -2.20
N VAL A 91 -12.61 1.96 -2.45
CA VAL A 91 -12.67 1.06 -3.61
C VAL A 91 -12.67 1.85 -4.92
N SER A 92 -13.46 2.92 -5.02
CA SER A 92 -13.50 3.75 -6.23
C SER A 92 -12.17 4.42 -6.56
N HIS A 93 -11.40 4.83 -5.53
CA HIS A 93 -10.07 5.41 -5.73
C HIS A 93 -9.10 4.48 -6.45
N ILE A 94 -9.20 3.14 -6.29
CA ILE A 94 -8.33 2.22 -7.05
C ILE A 94 -8.51 2.41 -8.55
N PHE A 95 -9.75 2.56 -9.01
CA PHE A 95 -10.04 2.73 -10.44
C PHE A 95 -9.51 4.06 -10.97
N SER A 96 -9.58 5.13 -10.17
CA SER A 96 -8.94 6.41 -10.50
C SER A 96 -7.42 6.27 -10.63
N VAL A 97 -6.79 5.50 -9.73
CA VAL A 97 -5.34 5.21 -9.80
C VAL A 97 -5.04 4.43 -11.07
N LEU A 98 -5.76 3.35 -11.38
CA LEU A 98 -5.57 2.55 -12.60
C LEU A 98 -5.66 3.42 -13.86
N ASN A 99 -6.64 4.31 -13.94
CA ASN A 99 -6.77 5.25 -15.05
C ASN A 99 -5.57 6.19 -15.15
N HIS A 100 -5.11 6.71 -14.01
CA HIS A 100 -3.96 7.62 -13.96
C HIS A 100 -2.67 6.96 -14.46
N ILE A 101 -2.46 5.68 -14.15
CA ILE A 101 -1.28 4.91 -14.63
C ILE A 101 -1.48 4.30 -16.03
N GLY A 102 -2.59 4.59 -16.72
CA GLY A 102 -2.86 4.18 -18.10
C GLY A 102 -3.41 2.76 -18.26
N TYR A 103 -3.95 2.16 -17.21
CA TYR A 103 -4.57 0.83 -17.25
C TYR A 103 -6.10 0.94 -17.42
N GLU A 104 -6.71 -0.13 -17.94
CA GLU A 104 -8.17 -0.25 -17.90
C GLU A 104 -8.67 -0.28 -16.45
N GLN A 105 -9.79 0.40 -16.19
CA GLN A 105 -10.45 0.46 -14.89
C GLN A 105 -11.23 -0.83 -14.60
N LYS A 106 -10.59 -1.98 -14.74
CA LYS A 106 -11.16 -3.32 -14.53
C LYS A 106 -10.22 -4.13 -13.64
N ILE A 107 -10.78 -4.87 -12.71
CA ILE A 107 -10.03 -5.77 -11.82
C ILE A 107 -10.61 -7.16 -11.95
N GLY A 108 -9.81 -8.10 -12.46
CA GLY A 108 -10.17 -9.52 -12.46
C GLY A 108 -9.94 -10.14 -11.08
N ILE A 109 -10.95 -10.82 -10.54
CA ILE A 109 -10.85 -11.50 -9.25
C ILE A 109 -10.82 -13.01 -9.48
N LYS A 110 -9.74 -13.67 -9.05
CA LYS A 110 -9.63 -15.12 -9.04
C LYS A 110 -9.69 -15.64 -7.61
N VAL A 111 -10.79 -16.32 -7.28
CA VAL A 111 -10.97 -16.95 -5.97
C VAL A 111 -10.48 -18.39 -6.02
N LYS A 112 -9.52 -18.75 -5.15
CA LYS A 112 -9.01 -20.12 -5.02
C LYS A 112 -9.68 -20.82 -3.84
N PHE A 113 -10.68 -21.66 -4.10
CA PHE A 113 -11.30 -22.51 -3.08
C PHE A 113 -10.42 -23.71 -2.73
N ARG A 114 -10.33 -24.07 -1.44
CA ARG A 114 -9.73 -25.35 -1.02
C ARG A 114 -10.58 -26.51 -1.53
N LYS A 115 -9.95 -27.66 -1.84
CA LYS A 115 -10.60 -28.84 -2.41
C LYS A 115 -11.89 -29.25 -1.67
N LYS A 116 -11.84 -29.32 -0.34
CA LYS A 116 -13.01 -29.63 0.51
C LYS A 116 -14.24 -28.73 0.30
N PHE A 117 -14.03 -27.45 -0.04
CA PHE A 117 -15.14 -26.52 -0.32
C PHE A 117 -15.67 -26.73 -1.73
N LYS A 118 -14.81 -27.04 -2.70
CA LYS A 118 -15.26 -27.41 -4.05
C LYS A 118 -16.10 -28.68 -4.02
N ASP A 119 -15.71 -29.64 -3.19
CA ASP A 119 -16.46 -30.88 -3.00
C ASP A 119 -17.80 -30.58 -2.32
N ALA A 120 -17.82 -29.84 -1.21
CA ALA A 120 -19.07 -29.47 -0.53
C ALA A 120 -20.05 -28.67 -1.41
N ILE A 121 -19.54 -27.76 -2.24
CA ILE A 121 -20.35 -26.94 -3.17
C ILE A 121 -20.88 -27.77 -4.35
N ARG A 122 -20.16 -28.82 -4.78
CA ARG A 122 -20.63 -29.75 -5.82
C ARG A 122 -21.76 -30.66 -5.36
N TYR A 123 -21.86 -30.90 -4.05
CA TYR A 123 -22.84 -31.81 -3.46
C TYR A 123 -23.89 -31.10 -2.61
N SER A 124 -23.91 -29.76 -2.56
CA SER A 124 -24.94 -29.03 -1.84
C SER A 124 -26.22 -29.02 -2.66
N THR A 125 -27.21 -29.80 -2.25
CA THR A 125 -28.58 -29.74 -2.74
C THR A 125 -29.36 -28.67 -1.97
N ASN A 126 -30.24 -27.94 -2.66
CA ASN A 126 -31.22 -27.08 -1.99
C ASN A 126 -32.30 -27.95 -1.33
N ALA A 127 -33.17 -27.37 -0.50
CA ALA A 127 -34.33 -28.05 0.10
C ALA A 127 -35.29 -28.72 -0.92
N PHE A 128 -35.11 -28.43 -2.22
CA PHE A 128 -35.85 -28.97 -3.35
C PHE A 128 -35.03 -29.91 -4.26
N ASP A 129 -33.83 -30.33 -3.83
CA ASP A 129 -32.97 -31.31 -4.50
C ASP A 129 -32.45 -30.92 -5.91
N ASP A 130 -32.53 -29.64 -6.27
CA ASP A 130 -31.99 -29.11 -7.52
C ASP A 130 -30.45 -29.02 -7.50
N TYR A 131 -29.81 -29.53 -8.56
CA TYR A 131 -28.36 -29.43 -8.80
C TYR A 131 -28.04 -28.25 -9.71
N TYR A 132 -27.25 -27.28 -9.24
CA TYR A 132 -26.73 -26.20 -10.08
C TYR A 132 -25.29 -26.48 -10.50
N PRO A 133 -24.95 -26.47 -11.81
CA PRO A 133 -23.58 -26.55 -12.25
C PRO A 133 -22.84 -25.25 -11.93
N ILE A 134 -21.90 -25.30 -10.98
CA ILE A 134 -21.01 -24.19 -10.67
C ILE A 134 -19.73 -24.37 -11.48
N PHE A 135 -19.54 -23.52 -12.49
CA PHE A 135 -18.34 -23.47 -13.30
C PHE A 135 -17.27 -22.65 -12.57
N PHE A 136 -16.07 -23.24 -12.41
CA PHE A 136 -14.89 -22.60 -11.78
C PHE A 136 -13.91 -22.08 -12.82
#